data_AF-A0A938SHK0-F1
#
_entry.id   AF-A0A938SHK0-F1
#
_cell.length_a   1.000
_cell.length_b   1.000
_cell.length_c   1.000
_cell.angle_alpha   90.00
_cell.angle_beta   90.00
_cell.angle_gamma   90.00
#
_symmetry.space_group_name_H-M   'P 1'
#
loop_
_entity.id
_entity.type
_entity.pdbx_description
1 polymer ?
#
loop_
_entity_poly.entity_id
_entity_poly.type
_entity_poly.pdbx_seq_one_letter_code
_entity_poly.pdbx_strand_id
1 'polypeptide(L)'
;YDLGGKYRTFVSAVGLGSNSRRSSVEFLVYVDDKEKFRSPLYRLGAPVLPVVVDVTGAKKLKLVITDGGDGLIDDYSWWGEARLVKK
;
A
#
# COMPACT_ATOMS: atom_id res chain seq x y z
N TYR A 1 10.55 3.14 -4.79
CA TYR A 1 11.20 2.10 -5.60
C TYR A 1 11.34 2.57 -7.03
N ASP A 2 12.52 2.40 -7.64
CA ASP A 2 12.74 2.60 -9.07
C ASP A 2 12.29 1.33 -9.83
N LEU A 3 11.46 1.53 -10.86
CA LEU A 3 10.90 0.47 -11.70
C LEU A 3 11.61 0.35 -13.05
N GLY A 4 12.35 1.37 -13.48
CA GLY A 4 13.05 1.41 -14.77
C GLY A 4 12.17 1.25 -16.02
N GLY A 5 10.83 1.22 -15.91
CA GLY A 5 9.91 0.94 -17.02
C GLY A 5 9.80 -0.53 -17.41
N LYS A 6 10.30 -1.45 -16.56
CA LYS A 6 10.46 -2.88 -16.87
C LYS A 6 9.28 -3.76 -16.46
N TYR A 7 8.32 -3.21 -15.73
CA TYR A 7 7.24 -3.96 -15.10
C TYR A 7 5.87 -3.60 -15.69
N ARG A 8 4.91 -4.47 -15.41
CA ARG A 8 3.51 -4.34 -15.81
C ARG A 8 2.60 -4.14 -14.61
N THR A 9 2.82 -4.90 -13.53
CA THR A 9 1.89 -4.91 -12.40
C THR A 9 2.62 -4.94 -11.07
N PHE A 10 2.17 -4.13 -10.12
CA PHE A 10 2.47 -4.28 -8.71
C PHE A 10 1.34 -5.06 -8.04
N VAL A 11 1.71 -6.08 -7.25
CA VAL A 11 0.78 -6.93 -6.50
C VAL A 11 1.23 -6.98 -5.05
N SER A 12 0.29 -6.86 -4.12
CA SER A 12 0.53 -7.04 -2.68
C SER A 12 -0.78 -7.40 -1.98
N ALA A 13 -0.70 -7.75 -0.71
CA ALA A 13 -1.82 -7.72 0.22
C ALA A 13 -1.48 -6.75 1.36
N VAL A 14 -2.44 -5.99 1.86
CA VAL A 14 -2.23 -5.03 2.95
C VAL A 14 -3.03 -5.40 4.18
N GLY A 15 -2.52 -5.01 5.35
CA GLY A 15 -3.21 -5.19 6.61
C GLY A 15 -2.47 -4.59 7.80
N LEU A 16 -3.15 -4.61 8.94
CA LEU A 16 -2.60 -4.19 10.21
C LEU A 16 -1.76 -5.34 10.82
N GLY A 17 -0.61 -5.00 11.38
CA GLY A 17 0.17 -5.84 12.29
C GLY A 17 -0.12 -5.54 13.76
N SER A 18 -0.91 -4.49 14.04
CA SER A 18 -1.32 -4.08 15.38
C SER A 18 -2.60 -4.75 15.83
N ASN A 19 -2.71 -5.03 17.14
CA ASN A 19 -3.95 -5.46 17.80
C ASN A 19 -4.61 -4.30 18.58
N SER A 20 -4.10 -3.07 18.45
CA SER A 20 -4.61 -1.89 19.14
C SER A 20 -5.87 -1.35 18.48
N ARG A 21 -6.87 -0.96 19.30
CA ARG A 21 -8.06 -0.23 18.82
C ARG A 21 -7.76 1.19 18.35
N ARG A 22 -6.57 1.72 18.69
CA ARG A 22 -6.11 3.03 18.23
C ARG A 22 -5.51 2.99 16.83
N SER A 23 -5.17 1.81 16.31
CA SER A 23 -4.54 1.75 15.00
C SER A 23 -5.52 2.19 13.91
N SER A 24 -5.09 3.15 13.10
CA SER A 24 -5.84 3.71 12.00
C SER A 24 -4.92 4.11 10.84
N VAL A 25 -5.08 3.49 9.67
CA VAL A 25 -4.21 3.75 8.50
C VAL A 25 -4.98 3.70 7.18
N GLU A 26 -4.49 4.39 6.17
CA GLU A 26 -4.82 4.12 4.76
C GLU A 26 -3.56 3.67 4.02
N PHE A 27 -3.71 2.75 3.08
CA PHE A 27 -2.66 2.30 2.17
C PHE A 27 -2.82 2.98 0.82
N LEU A 28 -1.79 3.67 0.37
CA LEU A 28 -1.79 4.39 -0.89
C LEU A 28 -0.66 3.88 -1.79
N VAL A 29 -0.95 3.75 -3.09
CA VAL A 29 0.04 3.46 -4.12
C VAL A 29 0.09 4.61 -5.10
N TYR A 30 1.29 5.15 -5.28
CA TYR A 30 1.59 6.14 -6.30
C TYR A 30 2.49 5.54 -7.39
N VAL A 31 2.15 5.83 -8.64
CA VAL A 31 2.89 5.43 -9.84
C VAL A 31 3.25 6.70 -10.60
N ASP A 32 4.55 6.97 -10.74
CA ASP A 32 5.08 8.24 -11.29
C ASP A 32 4.40 9.46 -10.67
N ASP A 33 4.34 9.46 -9.33
CA ASP A 33 3.76 10.50 -8.47
C ASP A 33 2.25 10.74 -8.63
N LYS A 34 1.54 9.91 -9.41
CA LYS A 34 0.08 9.87 -9.50
C LYS A 34 -0.49 8.81 -8.57
N GLU A 35 -1.45 9.17 -7.73
CA GLU A 35 -2.20 8.20 -6.91
C GLU A 35 -2.96 7.25 -7.84
N LYS A 36 -2.74 5.94 -7.68
CA LYS A 36 -3.41 4.88 -8.44
C LYS A 36 -4.28 3.98 -7.58
N PHE A 37 -4.03 3.98 -6.28
CA PHE A 37 -4.79 3.22 -5.31
C PHE A 37 -4.77 3.95 -3.97
N ARG A 38 -5.91 3.87 -3.28
CA ARG A 38 -6.12 4.24 -1.89
C ARG A 38 -7.09 3.23 -1.28
N SER A 39 -6.74 2.65 -0.15
CA SER A 39 -7.66 1.80 0.61
C SER A 39 -8.69 2.66 1.35
N PRO A 40 -9.80 2.07 1.82
CA PRO A 40 -10.55 2.64 2.94
C PRO A 40 -9.65 2.83 4.17
N LEU A 41 -10.14 3.55 5.18
CA LEU A 41 -9.48 3.65 6.48
C LEU A 41 -9.53 2.30 7.20
N TYR A 42 -8.37 1.73 7.48
CA TYR A 42 -8.19 0.49 8.22
C TYR A 42 -8.26 0.75 9.71
N ARG A 43 -8.93 -0.13 10.43
CA ARG A 43 -8.96 -0.20 11.89
C ARG A 43 -8.90 -1.66 12.33
N LEU A 44 -8.76 -1.88 13.63
CA LEU A 44 -8.78 -3.23 14.20
C LEU A 44 -9.97 -4.05 13.68
N GLY A 45 -9.68 -5.24 13.14
CA GLY A 45 -10.69 -6.13 12.55
C GLY A 45 -10.93 -5.94 11.05
N ALA A 46 -10.30 -4.95 10.41
CA ALA A 46 -10.29 -4.85 8.94
C ALA A 46 -9.64 -6.11 8.33
N PRO A 47 -10.26 -6.71 7.30
CA PRO A 47 -9.71 -7.89 6.65
C PRO A 47 -8.45 -7.53 5.85
N VAL A 48 -7.65 -8.54 5.52
CA VAL A 48 -6.55 -8.37 4.56
C VAL A 48 -7.12 -7.98 3.19
N LEU A 49 -6.50 -7.00 2.52
CA LEU A 49 -6.93 -6.52 1.20
C LEU A 49 -5.87 -6.73 0.12
N PRO A 50 -6.20 -7.47 -0.94
CA PRO A 50 -5.37 -7.53 -2.13
C PRO A 50 -5.27 -6.17 -2.82
N VAL A 51 -4.05 -5.81 -3.23
CA VAL A 51 -3.74 -4.60 -4.00
C VAL A 51 -3.12 -5.02 -5.32
N VAL A 52 -3.73 -4.59 -6.42
CA VAL A 52 -3.25 -4.83 -7.79
C VAL A 52 -3.26 -3.49 -8.52
N VAL A 53 -2.09 -3.03 -8.94
CA VAL A 53 -1.92 -1.72 -9.58
C VAL A 53 -1.13 -1.87 -10.87
N ASP A 54 -1.64 -1.28 -11.95
CA ASP A 54 -0.93 -1.16 -13.21
C ASP A 54 0.26 -0.19 -13.08
N VAL A 55 1.45 -0.67 -13.42
CA VAL A 55 2.71 0.09 -13.45
C VAL A 55 3.38 0.00 -14.81
N THR A 56 2.63 -0.32 -15.86
CA THR A 56 3.15 -0.54 -17.21
C THR A 56 3.98 0.64 -17.70
N GLY A 57 5.29 0.41 -17.85
CA GLY A 57 6.23 1.43 -18.33
C GLY A 57 6.59 2.53 -17.32
N ALA A 58 6.04 2.47 -16.11
CA ALA A 58 6.32 3.46 -15.06
C ALA A 58 7.76 3.39 -14.57
N LYS A 59 8.28 4.52 -14.07
CA LYS A 59 9.65 4.65 -13.56
C LYS A 59 9.73 4.60 -12.05
N LYS A 60 8.67 4.99 -11.35
CA LYS A 60 8.67 5.11 -9.89
C LYS A 60 7.41 4.53 -9.29
N LEU A 61 7.59 3.70 -8.28
CA LEU A 61 6.56 3.23 -7.37
C LEU A 61 6.81 3.81 -5.98
N LYS A 62 5.80 4.41 -5.37
CA LYS A 62 5.83 4.86 -3.97
C LYS A 62 4.65 4.23 -3.24
N LEU A 63 4.97 3.50 -2.17
CA LEU A 63 4.02 2.89 -1.25
C LEU A 63 3.95 3.78 -0.01
N VAL A 64 2.75 4.13 0.42
CA VAL A 64 2.54 5.03 1.57
C VAL A 64 1.53 4.40 2.52
N ILE A 65 1.79 4.57 3.80
CA ILE A 65 0.86 4.29 4.90
C ILE A 65 0.63 5.63 5.59
N THR A 66 -0.62 6.04 5.75
CA THR A 66 -0.98 7.27 6.49
C THR A 66 -1.08 6.99 7.99
N ASP A 67 -1.24 8.05 8.77
CA ASP A 67 -1.53 8.01 10.20
C ASP A 67 -3.04 8.01 10.50
N GLY A 68 -3.86 7.76 9.47
CA GLY A 68 -5.33 7.76 9.55
C GLY A 68 -6.00 9.02 10.12
N GLY A 69 -5.23 10.10 10.29
CA GLY A 69 -5.67 11.36 10.88
C GLY A 69 -5.71 11.39 12.42
N ASP A 70 -5.24 10.34 13.12
CA ASP A 70 -5.15 10.29 14.58
C ASP A 70 -3.73 10.08 15.15
N GLY A 71 -2.73 10.12 14.27
CA GLY A 71 -1.31 10.05 14.61
C GLY A 71 -0.79 8.62 14.67
N LEU A 72 0.52 8.46 14.65
CA LEU A 72 1.18 7.18 14.32
C LEU A 72 1.15 6.09 15.42
N ILE A 73 0.40 6.30 16.51
CA ILE A 73 0.48 5.44 17.69
C ILE A 73 -0.16 4.08 17.38
N ASP A 74 0.63 3.02 17.50
CA ASP A 74 0.22 1.64 17.26
C ASP A 74 -0.13 1.28 15.81
N ASP A 75 0.29 2.07 14.81
CA ASP A 75 0.01 1.86 13.38
C ASP A 75 0.93 0.87 12.66
N TYR A 76 1.35 -0.18 13.37
CA TYR A 76 2.09 -1.27 12.76
C TYR A 76 1.27 -1.90 11.64
N SER A 77 1.80 -1.85 10.43
CA SER A 77 1.11 -2.19 9.18
C SER A 77 2.08 -2.82 8.20
N TRP A 78 1.57 -3.58 7.24
CA TRP A 78 2.41 -4.34 6.31
C TRP A 78 1.90 -4.33 4.87
N TRP A 79 2.86 -4.42 3.95
CA TRP A 79 2.67 -4.76 2.53
C TRP A 79 3.16 -6.19 2.33
N GLY A 80 2.26 -7.16 2.45
CA GLY A 80 2.52 -8.59 2.38
C GLY A 80 2.65 -9.05 0.93
N GLU A 81 3.53 -10.02 0.69
CA GLU A 81 3.77 -10.61 -0.63
C GLU A 81 3.99 -9.58 -1.76
N ALA A 82 4.53 -8.41 -1.40
CA ALA A 82 4.70 -7.27 -2.28
C ALA A 82 5.70 -7.60 -3.39
N ARG A 83 5.23 -7.61 -4.65
CA ARG A 83 6.03 -8.01 -5.80
C ARG A 83 5.67 -7.23 -7.05
N LEU A 84 6.62 -7.19 -7.97
CA LEU A 84 6.46 -6.64 -9.31
C LEU A 84 6.45 -7.79 -10.32
N VAL A 85 5.49 -7.74 -11.22
CA VAL A 85 5.38 -8.67 -12.36
C VAL A 85 5.91 -7.95 -13.60
N LYS A 86 6.82 -8.61 -14.31
CA LYS A 86 7.41 -8.08 -15.55
C LYS A 86 6.37 -8.01 -16.68
N LYS A 87 6.69 -7.21 -17.69
CA LYS A 87 5.98 -7.25 -18.98
C LYS A 87 6.14 -8.61 -19.64
#